data_AF-A0AAV3RT32-F1
#
_entry.id   AF-A0AAV3RT32-F1
#
_cell.length_a   1.000
_cell.length_b   1.000
_cell.length_c   1.000
_cell.angle_alpha   90.00
_cell.angle_beta   90.00
_cell.angle_gamma   90.00
#
_symmetry.space_group_name_H-M   'P 1'
#
loop_
_entity.id
_entity.type
_entity.pdbx_description
1 polymer ?
#
loop_
_entity_poly.entity_id
_entity_poly.type
_entity_poly.pdbx_seq_one_letter_code
_entity_poly.pdbx_strand_id
1 'polypeptide(L)'
;MYPAVMQLQVHLSNFQSILFENDTDLEELLQSERLRGTMLIEFFSINATNPEARSLKLLYKDFSMYYVRDSQMRTWTKRKKGTIIGRLCIVNPIENERYYSECFLITSGARHNLISFIC
;
A
#
# COMPACT_ATOMS: atom_id res chain seq x y z
N MET A 1 10.84 -18.87 17.02
CA MET A 1 9.57 -18.17 16.71
C MET A 1 9.83 -17.29 15.49
N TYR A 2 9.09 -17.47 14.40
CA TYR A 2 9.28 -16.69 13.17
C TYR A 2 8.35 -15.46 13.17
N PRO A 3 8.80 -14.30 12.64
CA PRO A 3 7.95 -13.12 12.56
C PRO A 3 6.79 -13.35 11.58
N ALA A 4 5.63 -12.73 11.86
CA ALA A 4 4.51 -12.79 10.95
C ALA A 4 4.85 -12.09 9.62
N VAL A 5 4.28 -12.56 8.52
CA VAL A 5 4.50 -12.01 7.19
C VAL A 5 3.21 -11.36 6.69
N MET A 6 3.32 -10.14 6.17
CA MET A 6 2.21 -9.40 5.57
C MET A 6 2.44 -9.26 4.08
N GLN A 7 1.48 -9.68 3.27
CA GLN A 7 1.49 -9.44 1.84
C GLN A 7 1.02 -8.02 1.55
N LEU A 8 1.88 -7.26 0.90
CA LEU A 8 1.67 -5.87 0.55
C LEU A 8 1.36 -5.79 -0.94
N GLN A 9 0.14 -5.38 -1.26
CA GLN A 9 -0.30 -5.23 -2.64
C GLN A 9 0.35 -4.01 -3.28
N VAL A 10 0.71 -4.17 -4.55
CA VAL A 10 1.18 -3.10 -5.43
C VAL A 10 0.26 -3.02 -6.64
N HIS A 11 -0.13 -1.80 -6.97
CA HIS A 11 -0.98 -1.49 -8.11
C HIS A 11 -0.69 -0.07 -8.60
N LEU A 12 -1.05 0.21 -9.85
CA LEU A 12 -1.07 1.56 -10.39
C LEU A 12 -2.30 2.33 -9.87
N SER A 13 -2.31 3.66 -10.00
CA SER A 13 -3.52 4.46 -9.82
C SER A 13 -4.65 3.88 -10.65
N ASN A 14 -5.83 3.70 -10.06
CA ASN A 14 -7.04 3.20 -10.73
C ASN A 14 -6.97 1.74 -11.27
N PHE A 15 -5.83 1.06 -11.20
CA PHE A 15 -5.69 -0.37 -11.53
C PHE A 15 -5.66 -1.25 -10.28
N GLN A 16 -6.49 -0.91 -9.30
CA GLN A 16 -6.64 -1.71 -8.09
C GLN A 16 -7.45 -2.97 -8.41
N SER A 17 -6.93 -4.14 -8.04
CA SER A 17 -7.71 -5.37 -8.13
C SER A 17 -8.74 -5.41 -7.00
N ILE A 18 -10.02 -5.57 -7.36
CA ILE A 18 -11.12 -5.63 -6.40
C ILE A 18 -11.77 -7.00 -6.54
N LEU A 19 -12.01 -7.66 -5.42
CA LEU A 19 -12.85 -8.85 -5.38
C LEU A 19 -14.29 -8.42 -5.12
N PHE A 20 -15.19 -8.84 -5.99
CA PHE A 20 -16.63 -8.60 -5.89
C PHE A 20 -17.39 -9.89 -6.23
N GLU A 21 -18.62 -10.00 -5.73
CA GLU A 21 -19.50 -11.13 -6.03
C GLU A 21 -20.25 -10.86 -7.33
N ASN A 22 -20.69 -11.90 -8.05
CA ASN A 22 -21.33 -11.76 -9.36
C ASN A 22 -22.57 -10.85 -9.34
N ASP A 23 -23.27 -10.75 -8.21
CA ASP A 23 -24.48 -9.92 -8.05
C ASP A 23 -24.18 -8.51 -7.51
N THR A 24 -22.91 -8.10 -7.46
CA THR A 24 -22.51 -6.78 -6.98
C THR A 24 -22.75 -5.73 -8.06
N ASP A 25 -23.46 -4.65 -7.72
CA ASP A 25 -23.55 -3.48 -8.58
C ASP A 25 -22.18 -2.79 -8.68
N LEU A 26 -21.64 -2.75 -9.90
CA LEU A 26 -20.33 -2.17 -10.17
C LEU A 26 -20.33 -0.66 -9.96
N GLU A 27 -21.42 0.04 -10.23
CA GLU A 27 -21.51 1.50 -10.08
C GLU A 27 -21.50 1.87 -8.59
N GLU A 28 -22.28 1.16 -7.78
CA GLU A 28 -22.28 1.33 -6.31
C GLU A 28 -20.91 0.96 -5.71
N LEU A 29 -20.28 -0.11 -6.21
CA LEU A 29 -18.95 -0.53 -5.78
C LEU A 29 -17.89 0.54 -6.10
N LEU A 30 -17.94 1.13 -7.30
CA LEU A 30 -17.02 2.19 -7.74
C LEU A 30 -17.19 3.48 -6.93
N GLN A 31 -18.42 3.80 -6.54
CA GLN A 31 -18.72 4.94 -5.67
C GLN A 31 -18.39 4.66 -4.19
N SER A 32 -18.20 3.40 -3.82
CA SER A 32 -17.92 3.04 -2.43
C SER A 32 -16.51 3.46 -1.96
N GLU A 33 -16.41 3.91 -0.71
CA GLU A 33 -15.12 4.18 -0.06
C GLU A 33 -14.26 2.92 0.12
N ARG A 34 -14.77 1.72 -0.19
CA ARG A 34 -13.99 0.47 -0.19
C ARG A 34 -12.78 0.53 -1.10
N LEU A 35 -12.84 1.33 -2.16
CA LEU A 35 -11.77 1.45 -3.15
C LEU A 35 -10.74 2.54 -2.82
N ARG A 36 -11.06 3.43 -1.87
CA ARG A 36 -10.25 4.63 -1.61
C ARG A 36 -9.14 4.43 -0.59
N GLY A 37 -9.09 3.28 0.07
CA GLY A 37 -8.13 3.02 1.14
C GLY A 37 -7.40 1.71 0.95
N THR A 38 -6.63 1.53 -0.13
CA THR A 38 -5.68 0.40 -0.16
C THR A 38 -4.51 0.67 0.78
N MET A 39 -3.78 -0.39 1.15
CA MET A 39 -2.58 -0.25 1.98
C MET A 39 -1.51 0.65 1.35
N LEU A 40 -1.40 0.63 0.02
CA LEU A 40 -0.41 1.41 -0.73
C LEU A 40 -0.80 2.90 -0.80
N ILE A 41 -2.06 3.20 -1.11
CA ILE A 41 -2.56 4.59 -1.14
C ILE A 41 -2.41 5.22 0.24
N GLU A 42 -2.79 4.50 1.28
CA GLU A 42 -2.71 5.01 2.63
C GLU A 42 -1.26 5.19 3.11
N PHE A 43 -0.34 4.33 2.65
CA PHE A 43 1.09 4.52 2.89
C PHE A 43 1.55 5.87 2.33
N PHE A 44 1.16 6.22 1.12
CA PHE A 44 1.49 7.53 0.54
C PHE A 44 0.81 8.68 1.27
N SER A 45 -0.48 8.54 1.60
CA SER A 45 -1.24 9.52 2.38
C SER A 45 -0.54 9.86 3.70
N ILE A 46 -0.08 8.85 4.44
CA ILE A 46 0.60 9.07 5.72
C ILE A 46 1.99 9.67 5.55
N ASN A 47 2.75 9.27 4.53
CA ASN A 47 4.03 9.94 4.24
C ASN A 47 3.84 11.40 3.77
N ALA A 48 2.68 11.74 3.20
CA ALA A 48 2.31 13.08 2.78
C ALA A 48 1.76 13.97 3.93
N THR A 49 1.17 13.38 4.97
CA THR A 49 0.50 14.13 6.04
C THR A 49 1.24 14.07 7.38
N ASN A 50 1.98 12.99 7.66
CA ASN A 50 2.66 12.77 8.94
C ASN A 50 4.17 13.05 8.83
N PRO A 51 4.69 14.11 9.48
CA PRO A 51 6.12 14.44 9.45
C PRO A 51 7.01 13.35 10.06
N GLU A 52 6.54 12.63 11.08
CA GLU A 52 7.29 11.54 11.70
C GLU A 52 7.48 10.40 10.70
N ALA A 53 6.40 9.94 10.06
CA ALA A 53 6.46 8.89 9.04
C ALA A 53 7.41 9.28 7.89
N ARG A 54 7.33 10.53 7.43
CA ARG A 54 8.22 11.08 6.40
C ARG A 54 9.68 11.11 6.83
N SER A 55 9.95 11.49 8.08
CA SER A 55 11.32 11.60 8.61
C SER A 55 12.05 10.26 8.63
N LEU A 56 11.30 9.16 8.84
CA LEU A 56 11.83 7.80 8.87
C LEU A 56 12.24 7.28 7.48
N LYS A 57 11.75 7.90 6.39
CA LYS A 57 12.07 7.55 4.98
C LYS A 57 11.96 6.05 4.69
N LEU A 58 10.95 5.40 5.26
CA LEU A 58 10.78 3.95 5.15
C LEU A 58 10.39 3.53 3.73
N LEU A 59 10.89 2.37 3.31
CA LEU A 59 10.35 1.66 2.14
C LEU A 59 8.98 1.09 2.50
N TYR A 60 8.13 0.90 1.49
CA TYR A 60 6.80 0.35 1.70
C TYR A 60 6.83 -1.04 2.38
N LYS A 61 7.78 -1.90 2.00
CA LYS A 61 7.98 -3.22 2.64
C LYS A 61 8.33 -3.13 4.13
N ASP A 62 9.10 -2.12 4.51
CA ASP A 62 9.58 -1.93 5.88
C ASP A 62 8.55 -1.19 6.74
N PHE A 63 7.58 -0.51 6.10
CA PHE A 63 6.55 0.25 6.77
C PHE A 63 5.72 -0.60 7.73
N SER A 64 5.41 -1.84 7.35
CA SER A 64 4.68 -2.81 8.18
C SER A 64 5.39 -3.23 9.47
N MET A 65 6.71 -2.99 9.57
CA MET A 65 7.46 -3.18 10.81
C MET A 65 7.15 -2.09 11.83
N TYR A 66 6.89 -0.87 11.39
CA TYR A 66 6.67 0.31 12.24
C TYR A 66 5.21 0.70 12.39
N TYR A 67 4.38 0.29 11.43
CA TYR A 67 2.97 0.61 11.37
C TYR A 67 2.14 -0.66 11.25
N VAL A 68 0.92 -0.62 11.76
CA VAL A 68 -0.09 -1.66 11.66
C VAL A 68 -1.30 -1.13 10.92
N ARG A 69 -1.89 -1.97 10.07
CA ARG A 69 -3.09 -1.64 9.31
C ARG A 69 -4.30 -1.71 10.23
N ASP A 70 -5.03 -0.61 10.36
CA ASP A 70 -6.34 -0.59 10.98
C ASP A 70 -7.39 -1.01 9.94
N SER A 71 -8.07 -2.13 10.17
CA SER A 71 -9.08 -2.64 9.24
C SER A 71 -10.39 -1.86 9.29
N GLN A 72 -10.70 -1.21 10.42
CA GLN A 72 -11.92 -0.43 10.58
C GLN A 72 -11.75 0.95 9.96
N MET A 73 -10.67 1.65 10.32
CA MET A 73 -10.40 2.99 9.78
C MET A 73 -9.74 2.95 8.40
N ARG A 74 -9.23 1.80 7.96
CA ARG A 74 -8.45 1.65 6.72
C ARG A 74 -7.25 2.58 6.67
N THR A 75 -6.66 2.87 7.83
CA THR A 75 -5.48 3.72 7.98
C THR A 75 -4.27 2.92 8.47
N TRP A 76 -3.07 3.51 8.42
CA TRP A 76 -1.94 2.95 9.16
C TRP A 76 -1.75 3.66 10.50
N THR A 77 -1.58 2.89 11.56
CA THR A 77 -1.32 3.40 12.91
C THR A 77 0.02 2.92 13.41
N LYS A 78 0.68 3.71 14.27
CA LYS A 78 2.01 3.37 14.79
C LYS A 78 1.95 2.09 15.62
N ARG A 79 2.81 1.13 15.28
CA ARG A 79 2.90 -0.15 15.96
C ARG A 79 3.46 0.06 17.37
N LYS A 80 2.79 -0.55 18.36
CA LYS A 80 3.24 -0.54 19.77
C LYS A 80 4.06 -1.77 20.15
N LYS A 81 3.78 -2.94 19.56
CA LYS A 81 4.42 -4.23 19.88
C LYS A 81 4.51 -5.15 18.66
N GLY A 82 5.45 -6.09 18.72
CA GLY A 82 5.67 -7.14 17.72
C GLY A 82 6.45 -6.66 16.48
N THR A 83 6.79 -7.59 15.61
CA THR A 83 7.48 -7.33 14.34
C THR A 83 6.81 -8.14 13.24
N ILE A 84 6.54 -7.48 12.12
CA ILE A 84 5.97 -8.10 10.91
C ILE A 84 6.88 -7.78 9.74
N ILE A 85 7.14 -8.76 8.90
CA ILE A 85 7.90 -8.56 7.67
C ILE A 85 6.91 -8.33 6.53
N GLY A 86 6.99 -7.17 5.89
CA GLY A 86 6.25 -6.89 4.66
C GLY A 86 6.90 -7.57 3.47
N ARG A 87 6.12 -8.34 2.72
CA ARG A 87 6.52 -8.88 1.42
C ARG A 87 5.60 -8.27 0.37
N LEU A 88 6.20 -7.60 -0.60
CA LEU A 88 5.45 -7.16 -1.77
C LEU A 88 4.98 -8.41 -2.53
N CYS A 89 3.73 -8.41 -2.98
CA CYS A 89 3.30 -9.40 -3.96
C CYS A 89 4.18 -9.23 -5.22
N ILE A 90 4.59 -10.34 -5.84
CA ILE A 90 5.36 -10.30 -7.09
C ILE A 90 4.36 -10.26 -8.24
N VAL A 91 4.46 -9.24 -9.08
CA VAL A 91 3.70 -9.18 -10.32
C VAL A 91 4.45 -9.90 -11.45
N ASN A 92 3.69 -10.48 -12.37
CA ASN A 92 4.24 -11.16 -13.54
C ASN A 92 5.13 -10.18 -14.35
N PRO A 93 6.39 -10.52 -14.67
CA PRO A 93 7.29 -9.67 -15.45
C PRO A 93 6.74 -9.24 -16.82
N ILE A 94 5.75 -9.96 -17.36
CA ILE A 94 5.08 -9.65 -18.62
C ILE A 94 4.14 -8.42 -18.47
N GLU A 95 3.66 -8.13 -17.25
CA GLU A 95 2.90 -6.92 -16.93
C GLU A 95 3.86 -5.74 -16.77
N ASN A 96 4.47 -5.33 -17.89
CA ASN A 96 5.57 -4.37 -17.99
C ASN A 96 5.45 -3.18 -17.02
N GLU A 97 4.36 -2.41 -17.08
CA GLU A 97 4.17 -1.18 -16.28
C GLU A 97 4.11 -1.44 -14.77
N ARG A 98 3.54 -2.58 -14.39
CA ARG A 98 3.33 -2.96 -13.00
C ARG A 98 4.61 -3.53 -12.38
N TYR A 99 5.43 -4.24 -13.17
CA TYR A 99 6.78 -4.66 -12.81
C TYR A 99 7.72 -3.47 -12.54
N TYR A 100 7.66 -2.41 -13.36
CA TYR A 100 8.45 -1.20 -13.12
C TYR A 100 8.01 -0.46 -11.85
N SER A 101 6.71 -0.43 -11.56
CA SER A 101 6.17 0.18 -10.35
C SER A 101 6.59 -0.58 -9.08
N GLU A 102 6.63 -1.92 -9.11
CA GLU A 102 7.18 -2.71 -8.02
C GLU A 102 8.66 -2.45 -7.78
N CYS A 103 9.47 -2.51 -8.83
CA CYS A 103 10.90 -2.20 -8.75
C CYS A 103 11.12 -0.81 -8.15
N PHE A 104 10.32 0.16 -8.59
CA PHE A 104 10.40 1.53 -8.11
C PHE A 104 10.07 1.68 -6.61
N LEU A 105 9.00 1.03 -6.13
CA LEU A 105 8.63 1.04 -4.72
C LEU A 105 9.66 0.31 -3.83
N ILE A 106 10.34 -0.69 -4.37
CA ILE A 106 11.41 -1.43 -3.70
C ILE A 106 12.67 -0.57 -3.55
N THR A 107 13.01 0.25 -4.55
CA THR A 107 14.30 0.94 -4.61
C THR A 107 14.29 2.39 -4.11
N SER A 108 13.13 3.06 -4.13
CA SER A 108 13.13 4.53 -4.07
C SER A 108 12.79 5.15 -2.72
N GLY A 109 12.00 4.47 -1.89
CA GLY A 109 11.39 5.07 -0.70
C GLY A 109 10.46 6.25 -1.05
N ALA A 110 9.64 6.70 -0.10
CA ALA A 110 8.72 7.82 -0.31
C ALA A 110 9.48 9.15 -0.49
N ARG A 111 10.03 9.42 -1.69
CA ARG A 111 10.62 10.73 -2.04
C ARG A 111 9.52 11.65 -2.59
N HIS A 112 9.57 12.91 -2.13
CA HIS A 112 8.53 13.94 -2.32
C HIS A 112 8.02 14.14 -3.75
N ASN A 113 8.83 13.88 -4.77
CA ASN A 113 8.51 14.20 -6.18
C ASN A 113 7.73 13.10 -6.91
N LEU A 114 7.32 12.05 -6.22
CA LEU A 114 6.79 10.81 -6.84
C LEU A 114 5.30 10.59 -6.56
N ILE A 115 4.74 11.38 -5.64
CA ILE A 115 3.32 11.32 -5.28
C ILE A 115 2.44 11.71 -6.49
N SER A 116 2.93 12.58 -7.37
CA SER A 116 2.23 13.05 -8.57
C SER A 116 2.22 12.04 -9.73
N PHE A 117 2.96 10.93 -9.66
CA PHE A 117 2.98 9.89 -10.70
C PHE A 117 2.16 8.65 -10.32
N ILE A 118 1.72 8.54 -9.06
CA ILE A 118 1.03 7.37 -8.49
C ILE A 118 -0.34 7.77 -7.87
N CYS A 119 -0.80 9.01 -8.11
CA CYS A 119 -2.17 9.45 -7.85
C CYS A 119 -2.83 9.82 -9.18
#